data_AF-A0ABD2N393-F1
#
_entry.id   AF-A0ABD2N393-F1
#
_cell.length_a   1.000
_cell.length_b   1.000
_cell.length_c   1.000
_cell.angle_alpha   90.00
_cell.angle_beta   90.00
_cell.angle_gamma   90.00
#
_symmetry.space_group_name_H-M   'P 1'
#
loop_
_entity.id
_entity.type
_entity.pdbx_description
1 polymer ?
#
loop_
_entity_poly.entity_id
_entity_poly.type
_entity_poly.pdbx_seq_one_letter_code
_entity_poly.pdbx_strand_id
1 'polypeptide(L)'
;MASNSTFEAKVLMARGKRATAAYIHTDCSNTGTSPRHLNEVLDNLLNPAKPIDEWETIDWCKWLMAGGRTPDEFSSTVRGLV
;
A
#
# COMPACT_ATOMS: atom_id res chain seq x y z
N MET A 1 -10.71 -10.46 -18.33
CA MET A 1 -11.37 -9.96 -17.09
C MET A 1 -10.49 -9.00 -16.27
N ALA A 2 -9.43 -8.40 -16.83
CA ALA A 2 -8.49 -7.55 -16.08
C ALA A 2 -8.95 -6.08 -15.87
N SER A 3 -9.99 -5.61 -16.56
CA SER A 3 -10.29 -4.17 -16.62
C SER A 3 -10.94 -3.58 -15.35
N ASN A 4 -11.51 -4.41 -14.47
CA ASN A 4 -12.15 -3.91 -13.24
C ASN A 4 -11.15 -3.64 -12.12
N SER A 5 -10.06 -4.40 -12.09
CA SER A 5 -9.14 -4.45 -10.95
C SER A 5 -8.18 -3.25 -10.92
N THR A 6 -7.69 -2.82 -12.08
CA THR A 6 -6.85 -1.62 -12.20
C THR A 6 -7.63 -0.34 -11.87
N PHE A 7 -8.94 -0.32 -12.11
CA PHE A 7 -9.81 0.80 -11.76
C PHE A 7 -9.97 0.91 -10.24
N GLU A 8 -10.16 -0.21 -9.55
CA GLU A 8 -10.24 -0.25 -8.08
C GLU A 8 -8.95 0.24 -7.42
N ALA A 9 -7.78 -0.20 -7.88
CA ALA A 9 -6.50 0.32 -7.39
C ALA A 9 -6.35 1.84 -7.61
N LYS A 10 -6.72 2.36 -8.79
CA LYS A 10 -6.66 3.80 -9.06
C LYS A 10 -7.60 4.60 -8.14
N VAL A 11 -8.81 4.10 -7.89
CA VAL A 11 -9.76 4.73 -6.96
C VAL A 11 -9.21 4.70 -5.53
N LEU A 12 -8.63 3.57 -5.11
CA LEU A 12 -7.97 3.44 -3.81
C LEU A 12 -6.82 4.41 -3.67
N MET A 13 -5.95 4.51 -4.66
CA MET A 13 -4.80 5.41 -4.66
C MET A 13 -5.22 6.89 -4.69
N ALA A 14 -6.33 7.22 -5.36
CA ALA A 14 -6.89 8.58 -5.38
C ALA A 14 -7.43 9.05 -4.02
N ARG A 15 -7.77 8.13 -3.10
CA ARG A 15 -8.16 8.46 -1.71
C ARG A 15 -6.97 8.90 -0.85
N GLY A 16 -5.74 8.70 -1.33
CA GLY A 16 -4.51 9.11 -0.67
C GLY A 16 -3.86 8.00 0.16
N LYS A 17 -2.52 8.09 0.27
CA LYS A 17 -1.62 7.06 0.81
C LYS A 17 -2.04 6.48 2.15
N ARG A 18 -2.39 7.35 3.10
CA ARG A 18 -2.82 6.97 4.45
C ARG A 18 -4.11 6.13 4.43
N ALA A 19 -5.12 6.60 3.70
CA ALA A 19 -6.42 5.94 3.63
C ALA A 19 -6.32 4.59 2.92
N THR A 20 -5.59 4.54 1.80
CA THR A 20 -5.31 3.31 1.07
C THR A 20 -4.61 2.28 1.94
N ALA A 21 -3.55 2.70 2.66
CA ALA A 21 -2.77 1.81 3.51
C ALA A 21 -3.58 1.29 4.71
N ALA A 22 -4.39 2.13 5.36
CA ALA A 22 -5.27 1.70 6.46
C ALA A 22 -6.31 0.68 5.98
N TYR A 23 -6.90 0.93 4.81
CA TYR A 23 -7.88 0.03 4.20
C TYR A 23 -7.24 -1.33 3.88
N ILE A 24 -6.10 -1.33 3.18
CA ILE A 24 -5.39 -2.55 2.82
C ILE A 24 -4.95 -3.32 4.07
N HIS A 25 -4.43 -2.64 5.08
CA HIS A 25 -4.05 -3.29 6.35
C HIS A 25 -5.23 -4.03 6.98
N THR A 26 -6.39 -3.38 7.04
CA THR A 26 -7.62 -3.96 7.58
C THR A 26 -8.12 -5.13 6.73
N ASP A 27 -8.07 -5.01 5.41
CA ASP A 27 -8.43 -6.07 4.46
C ASP A 27 -7.53 -7.31 4.62
N CYS A 28 -6.22 -7.11 4.74
CA CYS A 28 -5.24 -8.17 5.01
C CYS A 28 -5.49 -8.88 6.35
N SER A 29 -5.77 -8.11 7.41
CA SER A 29 -6.01 -8.67 8.75
C SER A 29 -7.29 -9.50 8.83
N ASN A 30 -8.31 -9.17 8.03
CA ASN A 30 -9.61 -9.85 8.06
C ASN A 30 -9.67 -11.09 7.17
N THR A 31 -8.94 -11.12 6.06
CA THR A 31 -9.14 -12.13 5.02
C THR A 31 -8.25 -13.37 5.15
N GLY A 32 -7.18 -13.34 5.96
CA GLY A 32 -6.27 -14.48 6.20
C GLY A 32 -5.63 -15.09 4.93
N THR A 33 -5.91 -14.51 3.78
CA THR A 33 -5.59 -14.96 2.42
C THR A 33 -4.98 -13.79 1.68
N SER A 34 -4.35 -14.07 0.53
CA SER A 34 -3.66 -13.07 -0.28
C SER A 34 -4.60 -11.88 -0.62
N PRO A 35 -4.33 -10.68 -0.06
CA PRO A 35 -5.19 -9.50 -0.19
C PRO A 35 -5.23 -9.03 -1.66
N ARG A 36 -6.39 -9.16 -2.31
CA ARG A 36 -6.57 -8.78 -3.72
C ARG A 36 -6.25 -7.31 -3.95
N HIS A 37 -6.73 -6.42 -3.08
CA HIS A 37 -6.53 -4.98 -3.23
C HIS A 37 -5.05 -4.55 -3.06
N LEU A 38 -4.30 -5.26 -2.21
CA LEU A 38 -2.85 -5.02 -2.09
C LEU A 38 -2.13 -5.39 -3.39
N ASN A 39 -2.44 -6.54 -3.97
CA ASN A 39 -1.81 -6.98 -5.22
C ASN A 39 -2.06 -5.97 -6.35
N GLU A 40 -3.28 -5.47 -6.47
CA GLU A 40 -3.64 -4.46 -7.49
C GLU A 40 -2.89 -3.13 -7.29
N VAL A 41 -2.76 -2.67 -6.04
CA VAL A 41 -2.00 -1.45 -5.74
C VAL A 41 -0.50 -1.66 -6.01
N LEU A 42 0.05 -2.82 -5.64
CA LEU A 42 1.44 -3.17 -5.92
C LEU A 42 1.72 -3.29 -7.42
N ASP A 43 0.81 -3.84 -8.22
CA ASP A 43 0.95 -3.93 -9.68
C ASP A 43 1.03 -2.53 -10.34
N ASN A 44 0.27 -1.57 -9.81
CA ASN A 44 0.34 -0.18 -10.28
C ASN A 44 1.62 0.56 -9.84
N LEU A 45 2.14 0.25 -8.65
CA LEU A 45 3.34 0.87 -8.07
C LEU A 45 4.64 0.28 -8.64
N LEU A 46 4.72 -1.05 -8.67
CA LEU A 46 5.89 -1.82 -9.11
C LEU A 46 5.78 -2.21 -10.59
N ASN A 47 5.16 -1.35 -11.38
CA ASN A 47 5.06 -1.57 -12.82
C ASN A 47 6.47 -1.61 -13.42
N PRO A 48 6.87 -2.68 -14.13
CA PRO A 48 8.21 -2.81 -14.72
C PRO A 48 8.52 -1.73 -15.77
N ALA A 49 7.52 -0.99 -16.25
CA ALA A 49 7.71 0.17 -17.10
C ALA A 49 8.17 1.43 -16.33
N LYS A 50 8.15 1.41 -14.99
CA LYS A 50 8.57 2.52 -14.13
C LYS A 50 9.84 2.16 -13.35
N PRO A 51 10.74 3.14 -13.12
CA PRO A 51 11.91 2.93 -12.28
C PRO A 51 11.49 2.68 -10.82
N ILE A 52 12.04 1.63 -10.21
CA ILE A 52 11.73 1.26 -8.82
C ILE A 52 12.28 2.27 -7.79
N ASP A 53 13.27 3.07 -8.17
CA ASP A 53 13.85 4.11 -7.30
C ASP A 53 13.03 5.41 -7.29
N GLU A 54 11.91 5.46 -8.03
CA GLU A 54 11.00 6.60 -8.00
C GLU A 54 10.55 6.88 -6.55
N TRP A 55 10.84 8.10 -6.08
CA TRP A 55 10.57 8.50 -4.70
C TRP A 55 9.11 8.29 -4.31
N GLU A 56 8.18 8.51 -5.24
CA GLU A 56 6.75 8.31 -5.01
C GLU A 56 6.40 6.84 -4.75
N THR A 57 6.97 5.92 -5.54
CA THR A 57 6.82 4.46 -5.37
C THR A 57 7.35 4.01 -4.01
N ILE A 58 8.53 4.49 -3.62
CA ILE A 58 9.13 4.21 -2.31
C ILE A 58 8.24 4.74 -1.18
N ASP A 59 7.72 5.96 -1.31
CA ASP A 59 6.84 6.57 -0.31
C ASP A 59 5.55 5.77 -0.15
N TRP A 60 4.90 5.38 -1.26
CA TRP A 60 3.72 4.49 -1.23
C TRP A 60 4.01 3.18 -0.51
N CYS A 61 5.14 2.53 -0.80
CA CYS A 61 5.55 1.30 -0.10
C CYS A 61 5.70 1.53 1.41
N LYS A 62 6.30 2.65 1.83
CA LYS A 62 6.41 3.00 3.27
C LYS A 62 5.05 3.14 3.94
N TRP A 63 4.10 3.81 3.28
CA TRP A 63 2.74 3.95 3.79
C TRP A 63 2.03 2.59 3.90
N LEU A 64 2.14 1.73 2.89
CA LEU A 64 1.57 0.39 2.91
C LEU A 64 2.14 -0.45 4.05
N MET A 65 3.46 -0.43 4.26
CA MET A 65 4.12 -1.13 5.37
C MET A 65 3.67 -0.60 6.74
N ALA A 66 3.46 0.71 6.88
CA ALA A 66 2.97 1.32 8.11
C ALA A 66 1.48 1.01 8.39
N GLY A 67 0.75 0.43 7.43
CA GLY A 67 -0.64 0.03 7.57
C GLY A 67 -1.58 1.20 7.87
N GLY A 68 -1.29 2.38 7.33
CA GLY A 68 -2.09 3.60 7.56
C GLY A 68 -1.71 4.41 8.79
N ARG A 69 -0.72 3.96 9.57
CA ARG A 69 0.04 4.84 10.47
C ARG A 69 0.98 5.71 9.65
N THR A 70 1.39 6.86 10.20
CA THR A 70 2.45 7.63 9.55
C THR A 70 3.76 6.83 9.57
N PRO A 71 4.64 6.98 8.56
CA PRO A 71 5.95 6.34 8.57
C PRO A 71 6.76 6.67 9.84
N ASP A 72 6.55 7.85 10.40
CA ASP A 72 7.16 8.31 11.66
C ASP A 72 6.64 7.52 12.88
N GLU A 73 5.32 7.34 12.99
CA GLU A 73 4.71 6.49 14.03
C GLU A 73 5.16 5.03 13.94
N PHE A 74 5.32 4.51 12.72
CA PHE A 74 5.88 3.17 12.51
C PHE A 74 7.34 3.09 12.97
N SER A 75 8.15 4.08 12.63
CA SER A 75 9.56 4.12 13.05
C SER A 75 9.74 4.16 14.57
N SER A 76 8.83 4.85 15.27
CA SER A 76 8.79 4.91 16.74
C SER A 76 8.39 3.57 17.36
N THR A 77 7.47 2.84 16.72
CA THR A 77 7.06 1.49 17.17
C THR A 77 8.23 0.49 17.07
N VAL A 78 9.03 0.57 16.00
CA VAL A 78 10.21 -0.30 15.81
C VAL A 78 11.35 0.06 16.75
N ARG A 79 11.59 1.36 17.01
CA ARG A 79 12.65 1.82 17.94
C ARG A 79 12.31 1.63 19.41
N GLY A 80 11.03 1.45 19.77
CA GLY A 80 10.60 1.18 21.14
C GLY A 80 10.62 -0.30 21.54
N LEU A 81 10.96 -1.20 20.62
CA LEU A 81 11.04 -2.66 20.83
C LEU A 81 12.46 -3.13 21.22
N VAL A 82 13.35 -2.22 21.61
CA VAL A 82 14.73 -2.51 22.04
C VAL A 82 14.91 -2.20 23.52
#